data_AF-A0A811TA31-F1
#
_entry.id   AF-A0A811TA31-F1
#
_cell.length_a   1.000
_cell.length_b   1.000
_cell.length_c   1.000
_cell.angle_alpha   90.00
_cell.angle_beta   90.00
_cell.angle_gamma   90.00
#
_symmetry.space_group_name_H-M   'P 1'
#
loop_
_entity.id
_entity.type
_entity.pdbx_description
1 polymer ?
#
loop_
_entity_poly.entity_id
_entity_poly.type
_entity_poly.pdbx_seq_one_letter_code
_entity_poly.pdbx_strand_id
1 'polypeptide(L)' 'MKTYQVVLTKSYLVSVSARTKKQAQRVCEFYTNDIHDISTIENRKKEEFQIENIKCTMNEIFDCREIETM' A
#
# COMPACT_ATOMS: atom_id res chain seq x y z
N MET A 1 27.57 8.11 16.29
CA MET A 1 26.20 8.37 15.80
C MET A 1 25.26 7.49 16.60
N LYS A 2 24.05 7.98 16.89
CA LYS A 2 22.99 7.21 17.54
C LYS A 2 22.13 6.52 16.49
N THR A 3 21.61 5.34 16.80
CA THR A 3 20.72 4.57 15.92
C THR A 3 19.28 4.75 16.37
N TYR A 4 18.31 4.85 15.45
CA TYR A 4 16.90 5.03 15.79
C TYR A 4 16.04 4.01 15.05
N GLN A 5 15.03 3.49 15.73
CA GLN A 5 13.89 2.83 15.11
C GLN A 5 12.78 3.86 14.92
N VAL A 6 12.30 3.98 13.68
CA VAL A 6 11.21 4.89 13.31
C VAL A 6 10.05 4.06 12.79
N VAL A 7 8.89 4.15 13.43
CA VAL A 7 7.65 3.55 12.98
C VAL A 7 6.89 4.58 12.16
N LEU A 8 6.56 4.23 10.93
CA LEU A 8 5.74 5.05 10.04
C LEU A 8 4.35 4.45 9.95
N THR A 9 3.32 5.31 9.96
CA THR A 9 1.97 4.92 9.58
C THR A 9 1.61 5.60 8.27
N LYS A 10 1.17 4.78 7.31
CA LYS A 10 0.70 5.26 6.01
C LYS A 10 -0.74 4.81 5.78
N SER A 11 -1.56 5.71 5.26
CA SER A 11 -2.89 5.37 4.75
C SER A 11 -3.03 5.98 3.37
N TYR A 12 -3.74 5.29 2.49
CA TYR A 12 -3.93 5.71 1.11
C TYR A 12 -5.31 5.32 0.61
N LEU A 13 -5.83 6.15 -0.29
CA LEU A 13 -7.07 5.93 -1.01
C LEU A 13 -6.74 5.36 -2.39
N VAL A 14 -7.36 4.23 -2.73
CA VAL A 14 -7.17 3.58 -4.04
C VAL A 14 -8.45 3.73 -4.85
N SER A 15 -8.31 4.25 -6.08
CA SER A 15 -9.36 4.22 -7.10
C SER A 15 -9.11 3.01 -8.01
N VAL A 16 -10.06 2.08 -8.04
CA VAL A 16 -9.97 0.83 -8.81
C VAL A 16 -11.27 0.56 -9.57
N SER A 17 -11.12 0.23 -10.84
CA SER A 17 -12.20 -0.30 -11.67
C SER A 17 -12.26 -1.82 -11.52
N ALA A 18 -13.38 -2.35 -11.01
CA ALA A 18 -13.58 -3.78 -10.74
C ALA A 18 -15.04 -4.19 -10.87
N ARG A 19 -15.31 -5.48 -11.10
CA ARG A 19 -16.66 -6.02 -11.33
C ARG A 19 -17.54 -6.02 -10.08
N THR A 20 -16.93 -6.16 -8.91
CA THR A 20 -17.66 -6.20 -7.63
C THR A 20 -16.89 -5.48 -6.53
N LYS A 21 -17.62 -5.03 -5.50
CA LYS A 21 -17.02 -4.46 -4.29
C LYS A 21 -16.04 -5.43 -3.61
N LYS A 22 -16.39 -6.72 -3.53
CA LYS A 22 -15.54 -7.74 -2.90
C LYS A 22 -14.23 -7.94 -3.68
N GLN A 23 -14.32 -7.90 -5.01
CA GLN A 23 -13.13 -7.95 -5.86
C GLN A 23 -12.26 -6.72 -5.64
N ALA A 24 -12.84 -5.51 -5.67
CA ALA A 24 -12.12 -4.25 -5.42
C ALA A 24 -11.31 -4.29 -4.12
N GLN A 25 -11.91 -4.76 -3.02
CA GLN A 25 -11.23 -4.90 -1.73
C GLN A 25 -10.05 -5.88 -1.80
N ARG A 26 -10.28 -7.11 -2.32
CA ARG A 26 -9.26 -8.14 -2.42
C ARG A 26 -8.07 -7.70 -3.29
N VAL A 27 -8.33 -7.09 -4.45
CA VAL A 27 -7.25 -6.68 -5.36
C VAL A 27 -6.44 -5.51 -4.78
N CYS A 28 -7.09 -4.55 -4.09
CA CYS A 28 -6.37 -3.49 -3.41
C CYS A 28 -5.49 -4.03 -2.27
N GLU A 29 -6.02 -4.90 -1.41
CA GLU A 29 -5.25 -5.49 -0.31
C GLU A 29 -4.03 -6.28 -0.82
N PHE A 30 -4.21 -7.07 -1.87
CA PHE A 30 -3.14 -7.93 -2.37
C PHE A 30 -2.10 -7.19 -3.22
N TYR A 31 -2.54 -6.23 -4.05
CA TYR A 31 -1.68 -5.62 -5.07
C TYR A 31 -1.17 -4.20 -4.71
N THR A 32 -1.30 -3.70 -3.48
CA THR A 32 -0.84 -2.31 -3.14
C THR A 32 0.22 -2.22 -2.02
N ASN A 33 0.95 -3.30 -1.79
CA ASN A 33 1.81 -3.57 -0.60
C ASN A 33 2.89 -2.50 -0.25
N ASP A 34 3.09 -1.47 -1.05
CA ASP A 34 4.05 -0.38 -0.73
C ASP A 34 3.64 1.00 -1.28
N ILE A 35 2.33 1.27 -1.36
CA ILE A 35 1.76 2.44 -2.08
C ILE A 35 2.14 2.40 -3.57
N HIS A 36 2.26 1.20 -4.12
CA HIS A 36 2.51 0.95 -5.52
C HIS A 36 1.67 -0.23 -5.97
N ASP A 37 1.11 -0.15 -7.16
CA ASP A 37 0.41 -1.26 -7.80
C ASP A 37 1.44 -2.31 -8.24
N ILE A 38 1.48 -3.44 -7.53
CA ILE A 38 2.37 -4.57 -7.82
C ILE A 38 1.75 -5.57 -8.80
N SER A 39 0.56 -5.31 -9.35
CA SER A 39 -0.09 -6.21 -10.29
C SER A 39 0.62 -6.24 -11.64
N THR A 40 0.77 -7.42 -12.23
CA THR A 40 1.27 -7.55 -13.60
C THR A 40 0.15 -7.30 -14.62
N ILE A 41 0.51 -7.11 -15.88
CA ILE A 41 -0.47 -7.03 -16.99
C ILE A 41 -1.33 -8.30 -17.04
N GLU A 42 -0.72 -9.47 -16.78
CA GLU A 42 -1.42 -10.75 -16.75
C GLU A 42 -2.43 -10.82 -15.60
N ASN A 43 -2.08 -10.30 -14.42
CA ASN A 43 -3.00 -10.22 -13.29
C ASN A 43 -4.22 -9.36 -13.62
N ARG A 44 -4.01 -8.17 -14.19
CA ARG A 44 -5.07 -7.24 -14.58
C ARG A 44 -6.02 -7.83 -15.61
N LYS A 45 -5.48 -8.55 -16.60
CA LYS A 45 -6.28 -9.23 -17.63
C LYS A 45 -7.07 -10.42 -17.05
N LYS A 46 -6.43 -11.25 -16.22
CA LYS A 46 -7.05 -12.45 -15.63
C LYS A 46 -8.22 -12.10 -14.71
N GLU A 47 -8.04 -11.07 -13.90
CA GLU A 47 -9.01 -10.67 -12.88
C GLU A 47 -9.87 -9.48 -13.34
N GLU A 48 -9.64 -8.95 -14.55
CA GLU A 48 -10.46 -7.92 -15.20
C GLU A 48 -10.63 -6.66 -14.33
N PHE A 49 -9.51 -6.18 -13.79
CA PHE A 49 -9.44 -4.94 -13.01
C PHE A 49 -8.31 -4.05 -13.49
N GLN A 50 -8.41 -2.77 -13.16
CA GLN A 50 -7.33 -1.81 -13.34
C GLN A 50 -7.30 -0.82 -12.17
N ILE A 51 -6.15 -0.69 -11.52
CA ILE A 51 -5.89 0.37 -10.55
C ILE A 51 -5.61 1.64 -11.35
N GLU A 52 -6.37 2.69 -11.07
CA GLU A 52 -6.27 3.97 -11.79
C GLU A 52 -5.40 4.97 -11.05
N ASN A 53 -5.48 4.97 -9.72
CA ASN A 53 -4.72 5.88 -8.88
C ASN A 53 -4.56 5.35 -7.45
N ILE A 54 -3.40 5.61 -6.85
CA ILE A 54 -3.14 5.41 -5.41
C ILE A 54 -2.75 6.77 -4.84
N LYS A 55 -3.59 7.34 -3.98
CA LYS A 55 -3.31 8.62 -3.31
C LYS A 55 -2.99 8.38 -1.85
N CYS A 56 -1.77 8.72 -1.42
CA CYS A 56 -1.44 8.77 -0.01
C CYS A 56 -2.29 9.84 0.70
N THR A 57 -2.99 9.44 1.75
CA THR A 57 -3.85 10.32 2.57
C THR A 57 -3.26 10.60 3.96
N MET A 58 -2.37 9.73 4.44
CA MET A 58 -1.63 9.93 5.69
C MET A 58 -0.22 9.36 5.54
N ASN A 59 0.79 10.12 5.94
CA ASN A 59 2.20 9.72 5.91
C ASN A 59 2.91 10.39 7.10
N GLU A 60 2.80 9.76 8.27
CA GLU A 60 3.25 10.34 9.54
C GLU A 60 4.17 9.37 10.30
N ILE A 61 5.04 9.94 11.14
CA ILE A 61 5.82 9.18 12.11
C ILE A 61 4.91 8.85 13.28
N PHE A 62 4.70 7.56 13.50
CA PHE A 62 3.90 7.06 14.62
C PHE A 62 4.75 6.95 15.90
N ASP A 63 5.98 6.47 15.77
CA ASP A 63 6.90 6.31 16.90
C ASP A 63 8.36 6.50 16.43
N CYS A 64 9.22 6.96 17.33
CA CYS A 64 10.65 7.08 17.09
C CYS A 64 11.39 6.89 18.40
N ARG A 65 12.28 5.89 18.46
CA ARG A 65 13.08 5.60 19.64
C ARG A 65 14.53 5.32 19.28
N GLU A 66 15.45 5.83 20.10
CA GLU A 66 16.86 5.49 20.02
C GLU A 66 17.07 4.02 20.40
N ILE A 67 17.99 3.34 19.72
CA ILE A 67 18.38 1.95 20.03
C ILE A 67 19.89 1.85 20.18
N GLU A 68 20.33 0.99 21.09
CA GLU A 68 21.73 0.58 21.22
C GLU A 68 21.97 -0.63 20.31
N THR A 69 22.92 -0.50 19.39
CA THR A 69 23.38 -1.62 18.56
C THR A 69 24.37 -2.43 19.39
N MET A 70 24.01 -3.65 19.81
CA MET A 70 24.94 -4.62 20.41
C MET A 70 25.83 -5.28 19.36
#